data_AF-A0A356BZ45-F1
#
_entry.id   AF-A0A356BZ45-F1
#
_cell.length_a   1.000
_cell.length_b   1.000
_cell.length_c   1.000
_cell.angle_alpha   90.00
_cell.angle_beta   90.00
_cell.angle_gamma   90.00
#
_symmetry.space_group_name_H-M   'P 1'
#
loop_
_entity.id
_entity.type
_entity.pdbx_description
1 polymer ?
#
loop_
_entity_poly.entity_id
_entity_poly.type
_entity_poly.pdbx_seq_one_letter_code
_entity_poly.pdbx_strand_id
1 'polypeptide(L)'
;MFNDSEYGLKRTLGLPHVVAVAIGQTIGAGIFVLTGMGIEFTGPSITLAFLIAAIPITFLLLVVAMLGSALPTTAGTYMYASRLFSPLGAFVGVWGYLAASLLGAFPLYAISAAHYLQAVVDVPTIPTAIGLLTLLYVVNLLGLSFAAIIQGLMVAFLLVALIVFVTLGFPHVEVTNFTPFFTGGFGGFAMAASILTFTLVGANAVIELGGEIRNPGKTIPRAFLISFPLVLVLYVFVAIIAAGVLPWTETAGHPLTVVAQSFMGQASFNFFVFA
;
A
#
# COMPACT_ATOMS: atom_id res chain seq x y z
N MET A 1 1.01 -35.17 0.29
CA MET A 1 0.35 -34.30 -0.69
C MET A 1 -0.97 -33.88 -0.06
N PHE A 2 -0.98 -32.75 0.66
CA PHE A 2 -2.21 -32.25 1.28
C PHE A 2 -3.17 -31.88 0.15
N ASN A 3 -4.26 -32.62 0.06
CA ASN A 3 -5.24 -32.54 -1.02
C ASN A 3 -6.10 -31.29 -0.76
N ASP A 4 -6.41 -30.48 -1.77
CA ASP A 4 -7.24 -29.26 -1.64
C ASP A 4 -8.62 -29.52 -0.98
N SER A 5 -9.01 -30.79 -0.83
CA SER A 5 -10.16 -31.26 -0.06
C SER A 5 -10.04 -31.10 1.47
N GLU A 6 -8.86 -30.82 2.03
CA GLU A 6 -8.66 -30.76 3.51
C GLU A 6 -9.23 -29.50 4.17
N TYR A 7 -9.49 -28.42 3.42
CA TYR A 7 -10.02 -27.15 3.98
C TYR A 7 -11.45 -26.79 3.53
N GLY A 8 -12.06 -27.53 2.59
CA GLY A 8 -13.45 -27.30 2.16
C GLY A 8 -13.74 -25.93 1.53
N LEU A 9 -12.70 -25.17 1.14
CA LEU A 9 -12.84 -23.80 0.63
C LEU A 9 -13.41 -23.80 -0.80
N LYS A 10 -14.40 -22.95 -1.05
CA LYS A 10 -15.00 -22.79 -2.38
C LYS A 10 -14.19 -21.81 -3.21
N ARG A 11 -13.83 -22.20 -4.44
CA ARG A 11 -13.18 -21.30 -5.42
C ARG A 11 -14.16 -20.25 -5.95
N THR A 12 -14.30 -19.14 -5.24
CA THR A 12 -15.26 -18.06 -5.54
C THR A 12 -14.62 -16.85 -6.21
N LEU A 13 -13.31 -16.63 -6.01
CA LEU A 13 -12.64 -15.39 -6.42
C LEU A 13 -12.24 -15.43 -7.90
N GLY A 14 -12.93 -14.66 -8.73
CA GLY A 14 -12.55 -14.40 -10.13
C GLY A 14 -11.53 -13.25 -10.29
N LEU A 15 -11.01 -13.05 -11.50
CA LEU A 15 -10.00 -12.02 -11.80
C LEU A 15 -10.33 -10.61 -11.26
N PRO A 16 -11.54 -10.06 -11.40
CA PRO A 16 -11.85 -8.73 -10.86
C PRO A 16 -11.66 -8.63 -9.34
N HIS A 17 -12.05 -9.69 -8.60
CA HIS A 17 -11.88 -9.76 -7.15
C HIS A 17 -10.40 -9.79 -6.79
N VAL A 18 -9.60 -10.59 -7.49
CA VAL A 18 -8.16 -10.71 -7.23
C VAL A 18 -7.42 -9.41 -7.55
N VAL A 19 -7.79 -8.72 -8.63
CA VAL A 19 -7.25 -7.39 -8.96
C VAL A 19 -7.62 -6.38 -7.88
N ALA A 20 -8.88 -6.36 -7.43
CA ALA A 20 -9.33 -5.45 -6.37
C ALA A 20 -8.58 -5.70 -5.05
N VAL A 21 -8.38 -6.97 -4.67
CA VAL A 21 -7.56 -7.34 -3.51
C VAL A 21 -6.12 -6.87 -3.69
N ALA A 22 -5.50 -7.13 -4.84
CA ALA A 22 -4.12 -6.72 -5.10
C ALA A 22 -3.95 -5.19 -4.98
N ILE A 23 -4.87 -4.41 -5.55
CA ILE A 23 -4.88 -2.95 -5.45
C ILE A 23 -5.09 -2.52 -3.99
N GLY A 24 -6.13 -3.03 -3.33
CA GLY A 24 -6.48 -2.64 -1.97
C GLY A 24 -5.47 -3.06 -0.90
N GLN A 25 -4.65 -4.08 -1.15
CA GLN A 25 -3.53 -4.44 -0.29
C GLN A 25 -2.28 -3.62 -0.58
N THR A 26 -2.14 -3.09 -1.80
CA THR A 26 -1.00 -2.21 -2.16
C THR A 26 -1.24 -0.78 -1.70
N ILE A 27 -2.46 -0.26 -1.88
CA ILE A 27 -2.84 1.10 -1.50
C ILE A 27 -3.24 1.13 -0.03
N GLY A 28 -2.40 1.78 0.76
CA GLY A 28 -2.61 2.02 2.19
C GLY A 28 -1.71 3.14 2.68
N ALA A 29 -1.41 3.17 3.98
CA ALA A 29 -0.67 4.29 4.59
C ALA A 29 0.69 4.63 3.94
N GLY A 30 1.31 3.65 3.25
CA GLY A 30 2.58 3.84 2.58
C GLY A 30 2.59 5.04 1.63
N ILE A 31 1.59 5.17 0.74
CA ILE A 31 1.55 6.30 -0.21
C ILE A 31 1.25 7.63 0.50
N PHE A 32 0.51 7.60 1.60
CA PHE A 32 0.03 8.78 2.31
C PHE A 32 1.06 9.43 3.23
N VAL A 33 2.05 8.65 3.70
CA VAL A 33 3.06 9.10 4.66
C VAL A 33 4.49 8.88 4.16
N LEU A 34 4.79 7.72 3.56
CA LEU A 34 6.15 7.46 3.06
C LEU A 34 6.49 8.31 1.84
N THR A 35 5.50 8.91 1.17
CA THR A 35 5.75 9.91 0.12
C THR A 35 6.39 11.17 0.70
N GLY A 36 5.84 11.74 1.77
CA GLY A 36 6.46 12.89 2.44
C GLY A 36 7.86 12.57 2.96
N MET A 37 8.02 11.40 3.58
CA MET A 37 9.32 10.90 4.07
C MET A 37 10.32 10.69 2.91
N GLY A 38 9.86 10.22 1.75
CA GLY A 38 10.68 10.12 0.55
C GLY A 38 11.09 11.48 -0.01
N ILE A 39 10.19 12.48 0.03
CA ILE A 39 10.50 13.86 -0.36
C ILE A 39 11.54 14.46 0.59
N GLU A 40 11.49 14.14 1.88
CA GLU A 40 12.52 14.56 2.84
C GLU A 40 13.91 14.04 2.44
N PHE A 41 14.00 12.79 1.97
CA PHE A 41 15.27 12.20 1.56
C PHE A 41 15.78 12.65 0.20
N THR A 42 14.91 12.90 -0.78
CA THR A 42 15.37 13.10 -2.17
C THR A 42 14.74 14.31 -2.89
N GLY A 43 13.79 14.98 -2.26
CA GLY A 43 13.08 16.11 -2.83
C GLY A 43 12.21 15.68 -4.02
N PRO A 44 12.13 16.50 -5.08
CA PRO A 44 11.26 16.23 -6.23
C PRO A 44 11.57 14.96 -7.02
N SER A 45 12.80 14.44 -6.89
CA SER A 45 13.21 13.15 -7.47
C SER A 45 12.49 11.94 -6.86
N ILE A 46 11.58 12.12 -5.90
CA ILE A 46 10.69 11.06 -5.40
C ILE A 46 9.90 10.38 -6.52
N THR A 47 9.52 11.14 -7.55
CA THR A 47 8.82 10.65 -8.74
C THR A 47 9.63 9.55 -9.43
N LEU A 48 10.94 9.77 -9.60
CA LEU A 48 11.87 8.79 -10.13
C LEU A 48 12.16 7.67 -9.11
N ALA A 49 12.18 7.98 -7.81
CA ALA A 49 12.40 7.00 -6.76
C ALA A 49 11.31 5.91 -6.74
N PHE A 50 10.04 6.26 -7.00
CA PHE A 50 8.96 5.28 -7.18
C PHE A 50 9.21 4.33 -8.36
N LEU A 51 9.73 4.84 -9.47
CA LEU A 51 10.06 4.01 -10.64
C LEU A 51 11.21 3.04 -10.34
N ILE A 52 12.22 3.50 -9.59
CA ILE A 52 13.32 2.63 -9.15
C ILE A 52 12.83 1.60 -8.12
N ALA A 53 11.97 2.01 -7.18
CA ALA A 53 11.37 1.12 -6.19
C ALA A 53 10.52 0.01 -6.84
N ALA A 54 9.93 0.27 -8.01
CA ALA A 54 9.14 -0.70 -8.75
C ALA A 54 9.96 -1.85 -9.35
N ILE A 55 11.25 -1.65 -9.61
CA ILE A 55 12.13 -2.65 -10.23
C ILE A 55 12.23 -3.92 -9.36
N PRO A 56 12.70 -3.86 -8.09
CA PRO A 56 12.79 -5.06 -7.26
C PRO A 56 11.42 -5.70 -7.02
N ILE A 57 10.36 -4.90 -6.92
CA ILE A 57 8.99 -5.40 -6.74
C ILE A 57 8.50 -6.14 -7.98
N THR A 58 8.87 -5.71 -9.18
CA THR A 58 8.52 -6.44 -10.41
C THR A 58 9.14 -7.84 -10.40
N PHE A 59 10.41 -7.97 -10.02
CA PHE A 59 11.06 -9.28 -9.88
C PHE A 59 10.40 -10.14 -8.80
N LEU A 60 10.07 -9.54 -7.65
CA LEU A 60 9.33 -10.22 -6.59
C LEU A 60 7.99 -10.75 -7.10
N LEU A 61 7.17 -9.91 -7.73
CA LEU A 61 5.85 -10.28 -8.23
C LEU A 61 5.92 -11.34 -9.33
N LEU A 62 6.97 -11.36 -10.15
CA LEU A 62 7.19 -12.44 -11.13
C LEU A 62 7.41 -13.79 -10.44
N VAL A 63 8.29 -13.84 -9.43
CA VAL A 63 8.55 -15.07 -8.66
C VAL A 63 7.29 -15.53 -7.95
N VAL A 64 6.59 -14.60 -7.32
CA VAL A 64 5.35 -14.85 -6.58
C VAL A 64 4.23 -15.31 -7.53
N ALA A 65 4.13 -14.75 -8.75
CA ALA A 65 3.19 -15.22 -9.77
C ALA A 65 3.47 -16.66 -10.21
N MET A 66 4.75 -17.01 -10.42
CA MET A 66 5.15 -18.37 -10.79
C MET A 66 4.79 -19.37 -9.68
N LEU A 67 5.07 -19.03 -8.42
CA LEU A 67 4.74 -19.88 -7.27
C LEU A 67 3.21 -19.99 -7.07
N GLY A 68 2.49 -18.88 -7.12
CA GLY A 68 1.03 -18.84 -6.99
C GLY A 68 0.30 -19.59 -8.09
N SER A 69 0.84 -19.56 -9.31
CA SER A 69 0.26 -20.28 -10.45
C SER A 69 0.57 -21.78 -10.42
N ALA A 70 1.79 -22.17 -10.03
CA ALA A 70 2.23 -23.56 -10.00
C ALA A 70 1.75 -24.32 -8.75
N LEU A 71 1.67 -23.63 -7.61
CA LEU A 71 1.27 -24.19 -6.32
C LEU A 71 0.15 -23.33 -5.69
N PRO A 72 -1.07 -23.38 -6.22
CA PRO A 72 -2.20 -22.67 -5.61
C PRO A 72 -2.46 -23.25 -4.22
N THR A 73 -2.38 -22.42 -3.20
CA THR A 73 -2.54 -22.85 -1.81
C THR A 73 -3.02 -21.68 -0.97
N THR A 74 -3.61 -21.95 0.19
CA THR A 74 -3.88 -20.93 1.21
C THR A 74 -2.64 -20.81 2.09
N ALA A 75 -2.40 -19.63 2.66
CA ALA A 75 -1.18 -19.35 3.43
C ALA A 75 0.11 -19.46 2.59
N GLY A 76 0.10 -18.90 1.37
CA GLY A 76 1.15 -19.01 0.36
C GLY A 76 2.55 -18.70 0.89
N THR A 77 2.73 -17.63 1.66
CA THR A 77 4.05 -17.26 2.23
C THR A 77 4.65 -18.39 3.07
N TYR A 78 3.85 -19.03 3.92
CA TYR A 78 4.30 -20.19 4.71
C TYR A 78 4.49 -21.43 3.84
N MET A 79 3.52 -21.72 2.98
CA MET A 79 3.48 -22.96 2.19
C MET A 79 4.61 -23.04 1.16
N TYR A 80 5.01 -21.92 0.56
CA TYR A 80 6.12 -21.89 -0.39
C TYR A 80 7.46 -22.07 0.33
N ALA A 81 7.69 -21.32 1.41
CA ALA A 81 8.93 -21.43 2.17
C ALA A 81 9.09 -22.83 2.81
N SER A 82 8.01 -23.41 3.34
CA SER A 82 8.06 -24.72 4.01
C SER A 82 8.30 -25.86 3.03
N ARG A 83 7.81 -25.74 1.79
CA ARG A 83 8.00 -26.75 0.73
C ARG A 83 9.33 -26.64 0.00
N LEU A 84 9.80 -25.41 -0.25
CA LEU A 84 11.01 -25.18 -1.06
C LEU A 84 12.29 -25.07 -0.24
N PHE A 85 12.19 -24.73 1.05
CA PHE A 85 13.35 -24.50 1.91
C PHE A 85 13.35 -25.41 3.14
N SER A 86 12.58 -25.08 4.18
CA SER A 86 12.40 -25.94 5.34
C SER A 86 11.18 -25.52 6.17
N PRO A 87 10.48 -26.47 6.82
CA PRO A 87 9.37 -26.13 7.72
C PRO A 87 9.78 -25.21 8.88
N LEU A 88 10.97 -25.43 9.46
CA LEU A 88 11.50 -24.58 10.54
C LEU A 88 11.85 -23.17 10.04
N GLY A 89 12.49 -23.05 8.88
CA GLY A 89 12.80 -21.75 8.27
C GLY A 89 11.53 -20.97 7.92
N ALA A 90 10.51 -21.64 7.40
CA ALA A 90 9.20 -21.04 7.13
C ALA A 90 8.50 -20.57 8.42
N PHE A 91 8.56 -21.38 9.48
CA PHE A 91 8.04 -21.00 10.79
C PHE A 91 8.73 -19.73 11.31
N VAL A 92 10.07 -19.71 11.35
CA VAL A 92 10.85 -18.55 11.80
C VAL A 92 10.56 -17.33 10.92
N GLY A 93 10.45 -17.50 9.60
CA GLY A 93 10.13 -16.43 8.67
C GLY A 93 8.76 -15.80 8.90
N VAL A 94 7.71 -16.62 9.08
CA VAL A 94 6.34 -16.13 9.34
C VAL A 94 6.25 -15.43 10.70
N TRP A 95 6.88 -15.99 11.73
CA TRP A 95 6.91 -15.34 13.05
C TRP A 95 7.73 -14.04 13.04
N GLY A 96 8.82 -14.00 12.28
CA GLY A 96 9.58 -12.78 12.05
C GLY A 96 8.76 -11.71 11.32
N TYR A 97 8.02 -12.11 10.29
CA TYR A 97 7.10 -11.23 9.57
C TYR A 97 5.98 -10.70 10.48
N LEU A 98 5.41 -11.54 11.33
CA LEU A 98 4.40 -11.13 12.31
C LEU A 98 4.97 -10.13 13.31
N ALA A 99 6.16 -10.39 13.86
CA ALA A 99 6.83 -9.47 14.78
C ALA A 99 7.12 -8.11 14.11
N ALA A 100 7.63 -8.12 12.87
CA ALA A 100 7.85 -6.90 12.10
C ALA A 100 6.55 -6.13 11.82
N SER A 101 5.45 -6.84 11.57
CA SER A 101 4.13 -6.23 11.35
C SER A 101 3.58 -5.58 12.62
N LEU A 102 3.73 -6.24 13.78
CA LEU A 102 3.30 -5.74 15.09
C LEU A 102 4.10 -4.51 15.53
N LEU A 103 5.41 -4.50 15.28
CA LEU A 103 6.31 -3.43 15.73
C LEU A 103 6.44 -2.28 14.72
N GLY A 104 6.18 -2.53 13.44
CA GLY A 104 6.36 -1.56 12.36
C GLY A 104 5.06 -1.18 11.67
N ALA A 105 4.44 -2.12 10.96
CA ALA A 105 3.32 -1.83 10.06
C ALA A 105 2.06 -1.31 10.78
N PHE A 106 1.63 -1.97 11.87
CA PHE A 106 0.43 -1.54 12.60
C PHE A 106 0.58 -0.17 13.27
N PRO A 107 1.70 0.13 13.98
CA PRO A 107 1.95 1.48 14.46
C PRO A 107 1.98 2.52 13.35
N LEU A 108 2.65 2.21 12.22
CA LEU A 108 2.70 3.11 11.06
C LEU A 108 1.28 3.44 10.58
N TYR A 109 0.42 2.44 10.40
CA TYR A 109 -0.96 2.64 9.95
C TYR A 109 -1.79 3.46 10.93
N ALA A 110 -1.71 3.16 12.23
CA ALA A 110 -2.46 3.85 13.27
C ALA A 110 -2.02 5.31 13.43
N ILE A 111 -0.71 5.57 13.43
CA ILE A 111 -0.15 6.92 13.50
C ILE A 111 -0.51 7.72 12.24
N SER A 112 -0.45 7.08 11.06
CA SER A 112 -0.86 7.71 9.80
C SER A 112 -2.32 8.13 9.85
N ALA A 113 -3.23 7.24 10.26
CA ALA A 113 -4.65 7.56 10.38
C ALA A 113 -4.90 8.71 11.38
N ALA A 114 -4.16 8.74 12.50
CA ALA A 114 -4.25 9.82 13.47
C ALA A 114 -3.77 11.17 12.91
N HIS A 115 -2.68 11.21 12.13
CA HIS A 115 -2.22 12.43 11.46
C HIS A 115 -3.22 12.94 10.42
N TYR A 116 -3.89 12.05 9.69
CA TYR A 116 -4.95 12.44 8.75
C TYR A 116 -6.13 13.05 9.51
N LEU A 117 -6.59 12.42 10.60
CA LEU A 117 -7.66 12.96 11.42
C LEU A 117 -7.30 14.32 12.04
N GLN A 118 -6.05 14.47 12.48
CA GLN A 118 -5.53 15.72 13.04
C GLN A 118 -5.62 16.90 12.06
N ALA A 119 -5.59 16.62 10.75
CA ALA A 119 -5.70 17.65 9.72
C ALA A 119 -7.10 18.29 9.63
N VAL A 120 -8.11 17.72 10.31
CA VAL A 120 -9.50 18.23 10.34
C VAL A 120 -9.96 18.54 11.76
N VAL A 121 -9.49 17.78 12.77
CA VAL A 121 -9.87 17.96 14.17
C VAL A 121 -8.61 17.96 15.03
N ASP A 122 -8.46 18.95 15.92
CA ASP A 122 -7.31 19.02 16.82
C ASP A 122 -7.37 17.90 17.87
N VAL A 123 -6.64 16.80 17.63
CA VAL A 123 -6.57 15.62 18.48
C VAL A 123 -5.12 15.18 18.69
N PRO A 124 -4.77 14.63 19.87
CA PRO A 124 -3.42 14.16 20.11
C PRO A 124 -3.15 12.87 19.31
N THR A 125 -2.00 12.79 18.62
CA THR A 125 -1.68 11.72 17.67
C THR A 125 -1.64 10.33 18.33
N ILE A 126 -0.88 10.17 19.43
CA ILE A 126 -0.66 8.85 20.05
C ILE A 126 -1.95 8.27 20.64
N PRO A 127 -2.73 8.99 21.48
CA PRO A 127 -3.99 8.46 22.01
C PRO A 127 -5.00 8.14 20.90
N THR A 128 -5.07 8.98 19.86
CA THR A 128 -5.94 8.75 18.70
C THR A 128 -5.54 7.47 17.96
N ALA A 129 -4.24 7.27 17.70
CA ALA A 129 -3.73 6.07 17.04
C ALA A 129 -4.07 4.79 17.83
N ILE A 130 -3.87 4.80 19.15
CA ILE A 130 -4.22 3.68 20.04
C ILE A 130 -5.74 3.44 20.00
N GLY A 131 -6.55 4.51 20.05
CA GLY A 131 -8.01 4.43 19.99
C GLY A 131 -8.51 3.83 18.68
N LEU A 132 -8.00 4.30 17.53
CA LEU A 132 -8.36 3.79 16.21
C LEU A 132 -7.97 2.32 16.03
N LEU A 133 -6.76 1.94 16.44
CA LEU A 133 -6.31 0.55 16.37
C LEU A 133 -7.17 -0.36 17.27
N THR A 134 -7.51 0.10 18.47
CA THR A 134 -8.40 -0.62 19.40
C THR A 134 -9.81 -0.76 18.83
N LEU A 135 -10.35 0.30 18.21
CA LEU A 135 -11.65 0.26 17.55
C LEU A 135 -11.67 -0.77 16.43
N LEU A 136 -10.67 -0.77 15.55
CA LEU A 136 -10.56 -1.75 14.47
C LEU A 136 -10.40 -3.18 15.02
N TYR A 137 -9.67 -3.37 16.10
CA TYR A 137 -9.59 -4.66 16.80
C TYR A 137 -10.97 -5.12 17.30
N VAL A 138 -11.72 -4.27 17.99
CA VAL A 138 -13.07 -4.59 18.48
C VAL A 138 -14.03 -4.89 17.32
N VAL A 139 -13.98 -4.12 16.23
CA VAL A 139 -14.79 -4.38 15.03
C VAL A 139 -14.47 -5.76 14.44
N ASN A 140 -13.19 -6.15 14.43
CA ASN A 140 -12.78 -7.48 13.98
C ASN A 140 -13.33 -8.60 14.89
N LEU A 141 -13.57 -8.34 16.18
CA LEU A 141 -14.20 -9.32 17.08
C LEU A 141 -15.70 -9.52 16.80
N LEU A 142 -16.38 -8.57 16.15
CA LEU A 142 -17.82 -8.63 15.86
C LEU A 142 -18.18 -9.51 14.66
N GLY A 143 -17.20 -9.93 13.84
CA GLY A 143 -17.41 -10.92 12.78
C GLY A 143 -16.71 -10.60 11.46
N LEU A 144 -16.01 -11.59 10.91
CA LEU A 144 -15.15 -11.48 9.72
C LEU A 144 -15.89 -11.14 8.42
N SER A 145 -17.15 -11.57 8.26
CA SER A 145 -17.92 -11.32 7.03
C SER A 145 -18.31 -9.85 6.87
N PHE A 146 -18.59 -9.15 7.97
CA PHE A 146 -18.91 -7.71 7.96
C PHE A 146 -17.65 -6.87 7.71
N ALA A 147 -16.53 -7.23 8.33
CA ALA A 147 -15.24 -6.57 8.14
C ALA A 147 -14.77 -6.60 6.68
N ALA A 148 -14.97 -7.72 5.97
CA ALA A 148 -14.60 -7.86 4.57
C ALA A 148 -15.37 -6.90 3.62
N ILE A 149 -16.66 -6.67 3.88
CA ILE A 149 -17.47 -5.73 3.10
C ILE A 149 -16.99 -4.29 3.33
N ILE A 150 -16.78 -3.92 4.60
CA ILE A 150 -16.25 -2.60 4.97
C ILE A 150 -14.92 -2.35 4.28
N GLN A 151 -14.00 -3.31 4.35
CA GLN A 151 -12.69 -3.20 3.72
C GLN A 151 -12.79 -2.96 2.21
N GLY A 152 -13.66 -3.70 1.51
CA GLY A 152 -13.88 -3.51 0.07
C GLY A 152 -14.38 -2.11 -0.28
N LEU A 153 -15.32 -1.58 0.53
CA LEU A 153 -15.82 -0.22 0.37
C LEU A 153 -14.74 0.83 0.65
N MET A 154 -13.95 0.67 1.72
CA MET A 154 -12.85 1.58 2.06
C MET A 154 -11.83 1.67 0.92
N VAL A 155 -11.43 0.54 0.34
CA VAL A 155 -10.50 0.54 -0.81
C VAL A 155 -11.06 1.30 -2.01
N ALA A 156 -12.37 1.16 -2.27
CA ALA A 156 -13.01 1.89 -3.35
C ALA A 156 -13.02 3.41 -3.09
N PHE A 157 -13.35 3.83 -1.86
CA PHE A 157 -13.29 5.23 -1.45
C PHE A 157 -11.87 5.79 -1.57
N LEU A 158 -10.87 5.04 -1.11
CA LEU A 158 -9.45 5.40 -1.16
C LEU A 158 -8.97 5.63 -2.59
N LEU A 159 -9.36 4.75 -3.52
CA LEU A 159 -9.04 4.92 -4.94
C LEU A 159 -9.66 6.20 -5.51
N VAL A 160 -10.92 6.48 -5.17
CA VAL A 160 -11.61 7.72 -5.59
C VAL A 160 -10.89 8.93 -5.01
N ALA A 161 -10.48 8.89 -3.74
CA ALA A 161 -9.75 9.98 -3.10
C ALA A 161 -8.40 10.26 -3.76
N LEU A 162 -7.63 9.23 -4.11
CA LEU A 162 -6.37 9.42 -4.85
C LEU A 162 -6.59 9.96 -6.27
N ILE A 163 -7.64 9.51 -6.96
CA ILE A 163 -8.00 10.06 -8.28
C ILE A 163 -8.40 11.53 -8.16
N VAL A 164 -9.20 11.89 -7.16
CA VAL A 164 -9.59 13.29 -6.87
C VAL A 164 -8.35 14.12 -6.54
N PHE A 165 -7.43 13.61 -5.72
CA PHE A 165 -6.16 14.27 -5.41
C PHE A 165 -5.32 14.55 -6.66
N VAL A 166 -5.16 13.55 -7.53
CA VAL A 166 -4.40 13.72 -8.78
C VAL A 166 -5.08 14.71 -9.72
N THR A 167 -6.39 14.56 -9.94
CA THR A 167 -7.13 15.37 -10.91
C THR A 167 -7.27 16.83 -10.49
N LEU A 168 -7.54 17.10 -9.22
CA LEU A 168 -7.63 18.46 -8.69
C LEU A 168 -6.25 19.10 -8.47
N GLY A 169 -5.22 18.30 -8.16
CA GLY A 169 -3.87 18.82 -7.94
C GLY A 169 -3.12 19.15 -9.23
N PHE A 170 -3.41 18.47 -10.35
CA PHE A 170 -2.66 18.61 -11.60
C PHE A 170 -2.56 20.06 -12.13
N PRO A 171 -3.62 20.88 -12.13
CA PRO A 171 -3.54 22.28 -12.58
C PRO A 171 -2.66 23.18 -11.71
N HIS A 172 -2.36 22.76 -10.47
CA HIS A 172 -1.58 23.52 -9.49
C HIS A 172 -0.09 23.14 -9.48
N VAL A 173 0.34 22.21 -10.35
CA VAL A 173 1.73 21.79 -10.43
C VAL A 173 2.58 22.88 -11.07
N GLU A 174 3.58 23.37 -10.34
CA GLU A 174 4.58 24.30 -10.86
C GLU A 174 5.91 23.58 -11.15
N VAL A 175 6.39 23.71 -12.39
CA VAL A 175 7.64 23.05 -12.83
C VAL A 175 8.86 23.55 -12.05
N THR A 176 8.82 24.78 -11.55
CA THR A 176 9.84 25.39 -10.69
C THR A 176 10.07 24.62 -9.40
N ASN A 177 9.04 23.96 -8.86
CA ASN A 177 9.15 23.14 -7.65
C ASN A 177 9.97 21.85 -7.86
N PHE A 178 10.22 21.46 -9.12
CA PHE A 178 11.13 20.36 -9.45
C PHE A 178 12.61 20.77 -9.49
N THR A 179 12.94 22.02 -9.14
CA THR A 179 14.32 22.52 -9.08
C THR A 179 14.70 22.98 -7.67
N PRO A 180 15.76 22.43 -7.05
CA PRO A 180 16.61 21.33 -7.55
C PRO A 180 15.89 19.97 -7.52
N PHE A 181 16.09 19.14 -8.55
CA PHE A 181 15.40 17.84 -8.66
C PHE A 181 15.93 16.81 -7.67
N PHE A 182 17.23 16.79 -7.41
CA PHE A 182 17.88 15.95 -6.40
C PHE A 182 18.38 16.82 -5.25
N THR A 183 17.88 16.59 -4.04
CA THR A 183 18.26 17.36 -2.85
C THR A 183 19.14 16.56 -1.88
N GLY A 184 18.98 15.24 -1.78
CA GLY A 184 19.76 14.35 -0.91
C GLY A 184 20.90 13.58 -1.57
N GLY A 185 21.28 13.94 -2.80
CA GLY A 185 22.28 13.23 -3.60
C GLY A 185 21.92 11.75 -3.84
N PHE A 186 22.92 10.93 -4.18
CA PHE A 186 22.69 9.50 -4.46
C PHE A 186 22.23 8.73 -3.21
N GLY A 187 22.76 9.07 -2.02
CA GLY A 187 22.41 8.41 -0.77
C GLY A 187 20.94 8.61 -0.39
N GLY A 188 20.46 9.86 -0.40
CA GLY A 188 19.07 10.19 -0.12
C GLY A 188 18.11 9.59 -1.16
N PHE A 189 18.48 9.63 -2.44
CA PHE A 189 17.71 8.97 -3.49
C PHE A 189 17.59 7.45 -3.28
N ALA A 190 18.68 6.77 -2.93
CA ALA A 190 18.68 5.34 -2.66
C ALA A 190 17.84 5.00 -1.41
N MET A 191 17.88 5.83 -0.37
CA MET A 191 17.03 5.67 0.81
C MET A 191 15.54 5.83 0.46
N ALA A 192 15.19 6.88 -0.30
CA ALA A 192 13.83 7.09 -0.78
C ALA A 192 13.33 5.89 -1.59
N ALA A 193 14.09 5.44 -2.59
CA ALA A 193 13.72 4.28 -3.39
C ALA A 193 13.55 3.01 -2.53
N SER A 194 14.39 2.82 -1.51
CA SER A 194 14.33 1.68 -0.61
C SER A 194 13.05 1.69 0.24
N ILE A 195 12.72 2.80 0.90
CA ILE A 195 11.51 2.86 1.74
C ILE A 195 10.23 2.76 0.89
N LEU A 196 10.24 3.28 -0.33
CA LEU A 196 9.09 3.23 -1.24
C LEU A 196 8.81 1.82 -1.78
N THR A 197 9.77 0.90 -1.70
CA THR A 197 9.49 -0.51 -2.02
C THR A 197 8.39 -1.06 -1.13
N PHE A 198 8.35 -0.69 0.16
CA PHE A 198 7.30 -1.10 1.10
C PHE A 198 5.91 -0.71 0.61
N THR A 199 5.78 0.49 0.02
CA THR A 199 4.51 1.01 -0.51
C THR A 199 3.99 0.19 -1.71
N LEU A 200 4.85 -0.58 -2.38
CA LEU A 200 4.54 -1.33 -3.59
C LEU A 200 4.39 -2.86 -3.38
N VAL A 201 4.77 -3.39 -2.21
CA VAL A 201 4.77 -4.86 -1.94
C VAL A 201 3.36 -5.46 -1.87
N GLY A 202 2.34 -4.68 -1.53
CA GLY A 202 1.05 -5.20 -1.05
C GLY A 202 0.30 -6.18 -1.97
N ALA A 203 0.51 -6.11 -3.29
CA ALA A 203 -0.07 -7.06 -4.24
C ALA A 203 0.31 -8.53 -3.93
N ASN A 204 1.44 -8.76 -3.25
CA ASN A 204 1.88 -10.09 -2.81
C ASN A 204 0.80 -10.85 -2.01
N ALA A 205 -0.06 -10.15 -1.27
CA ALA A 205 -1.12 -10.75 -0.45
C ALA A 205 -2.10 -11.65 -1.23
N VAL A 206 -2.18 -11.51 -2.56
CA VAL A 206 -2.99 -12.38 -3.43
C VAL A 206 -2.64 -13.87 -3.27
N ILE A 207 -1.38 -14.22 -3.02
CA ILE A 207 -0.98 -15.63 -2.89
C ILE A 207 -1.54 -16.30 -1.66
N GLU A 208 -1.92 -15.52 -0.65
CA GLU A 208 -2.55 -16.04 0.57
C GLU A 208 -3.93 -16.62 0.29
N LEU A 209 -4.57 -16.16 -0.78
CA LEU A 209 -5.92 -16.56 -1.22
C LEU A 209 -5.90 -17.61 -2.33
N GLY A 210 -4.75 -18.22 -2.64
CA GLY A 210 -4.58 -19.11 -3.79
C GLY A 210 -5.58 -20.26 -3.86
N GLY A 211 -6.00 -20.81 -2.71
CA GLY A 211 -7.00 -21.88 -2.62
C GLY A 211 -8.43 -21.46 -2.99
N GLU A 212 -8.76 -20.17 -2.88
CA GLU A 212 -10.10 -19.60 -3.15
C GLU A 212 -10.22 -18.99 -4.56
N ILE A 213 -9.11 -18.86 -5.28
CA ILE A 213 -9.05 -18.26 -6.60
C ILE A 213 -9.52 -19.26 -7.67
N ARG A 214 -10.39 -18.79 -8.57
CA ARG A 214 -10.80 -19.51 -9.78
C ARG A 214 -9.67 -19.46 -10.80
N ASN A 215 -9.27 -20.63 -11.33
CA ASN A 215 -8.20 -20.77 -12.31
C ASN A 215 -6.89 -20.03 -11.89
N PRO A 216 -6.34 -20.31 -10.69
CA PRO A 216 -5.24 -19.55 -10.10
C PRO A 216 -4.01 -19.46 -11.02
N GLY A 217 -3.74 -20.53 -11.79
CA GLY A 217 -2.67 -20.59 -12.79
C GLY A 217 -2.69 -19.46 -13.83
N LYS A 218 -3.87 -18.91 -14.15
CA LYS A 218 -4.02 -17.77 -15.08
C LYS A 218 -4.42 -16.49 -14.36
N THR A 219 -5.22 -16.60 -13.29
CA THR A 219 -5.79 -15.46 -12.59
C THR A 219 -4.74 -14.69 -11.80
N ILE A 220 -3.84 -15.36 -11.07
CA ILE A 220 -2.82 -14.69 -10.25
C ILE A 220 -1.85 -13.89 -11.13
N PRO A 221 -1.22 -14.45 -12.19
CA PRO A 221 -0.32 -13.69 -13.04
C PRO A 221 -1.02 -12.50 -13.72
N ARG A 222 -2.25 -12.70 -14.22
CA ARG A 222 -3.04 -11.62 -14.84
C ARG A 222 -3.39 -10.53 -13.84
N ALA A 223 -3.70 -10.89 -12.60
CA ALA A 223 -4.00 -9.90 -11.57
C ALA A 223 -2.81 -8.97 -11.34
N PHE A 224 -1.60 -9.51 -11.19
CA PHE A 224 -0.39 -8.68 -11.01
C PHE A 224 -0.07 -7.83 -12.24
N LEU A 225 -0.21 -8.37 -13.45
CA LEU A 225 0.00 -7.63 -14.69
C LEU A 225 -0.96 -6.43 -14.85
N ILE A 226 -2.13 -6.48 -14.21
CA ILE A 226 -3.12 -5.40 -14.25
C ILE A 226 -2.92 -4.45 -13.05
N SER A 227 -2.89 -4.99 -11.84
CA SER A 227 -2.91 -4.20 -10.61
C SER A 227 -1.61 -3.41 -10.40
N PHE A 228 -0.46 -4.03 -10.65
CA PHE A 228 0.82 -3.41 -10.32
C PHE A 228 1.13 -2.18 -11.18
N PRO A 229 1.02 -2.23 -12.53
CA PRO A 229 1.22 -1.03 -13.35
C PRO A 229 0.20 0.07 -13.03
N LEU A 230 -1.06 -0.30 -12.76
CA LEU A 230 -2.11 0.67 -12.44
C LEU A 230 -1.79 1.44 -11.14
N VAL A 231 -1.39 0.74 -10.09
CA VAL A 231 -1.01 1.37 -8.82
C VAL A 231 0.27 2.18 -8.96
N LEU A 232 1.27 1.67 -9.70
CA LEU A 232 2.51 2.40 -9.93
C LEU A 232 2.27 3.73 -10.65
N VAL A 233 1.46 3.73 -11.71
CA VAL A 233 1.10 4.95 -12.43
C VAL A 233 0.39 5.94 -11.51
N LEU A 234 -0.57 5.47 -10.71
CA LEU A 234 -1.28 6.30 -9.74
C LEU A 234 -0.30 6.92 -8.73
N TYR A 235 0.64 6.14 -8.19
CA TYR A 235 1.63 6.62 -7.22
C TYR A 235 2.60 7.63 -7.80
N VAL A 236 3.04 7.42 -9.05
CA VAL A 236 3.89 8.40 -9.73
C VAL A 236 3.13 9.72 -9.91
N PHE A 237 1.85 9.69 -10.29
CA PHE A 237 1.04 10.91 -10.35
C PHE A 237 0.87 11.57 -8.98
N VAL A 238 0.58 10.80 -7.94
CA VAL A 238 0.49 11.33 -6.57
C VAL A 238 1.82 11.99 -6.16
N ALA A 239 2.96 11.36 -6.47
CA ALA A 239 4.29 11.91 -6.20
C ALA A 239 4.58 13.20 -7.00
N ILE A 240 4.12 13.28 -8.25
CA ILE A 240 4.22 14.49 -9.07
C ILE A 240 3.42 15.63 -8.42
N ILE A 241 2.19 15.38 -8.00
CA ILE A 241 1.38 16.41 -7.31
C ILE A 241 2.04 16.80 -5.98
N ALA A 242 2.47 15.80 -5.19
CA ALA A 242 3.07 16.03 -3.87
C ALA A 242 4.34 16.89 -3.92
N ALA A 243 5.21 16.65 -4.91
CA ALA A 243 6.45 17.42 -5.09
C ALA A 243 6.30 18.68 -5.95
N GLY A 244 5.19 18.80 -6.69
CA GLY A 244 5.02 19.81 -7.73
C GLY A 244 4.11 20.99 -7.33
N VAL A 245 3.17 20.79 -6.41
CA VAL A 245 2.22 21.86 -6.02
C VAL A 245 2.83 22.84 -5.02
N LEU A 246 3.61 22.34 -4.06
CA LEU A 246 4.30 23.16 -3.06
C LEU A 246 5.82 22.93 -3.15
N PRO A 247 6.65 23.88 -2.70
CA PRO A 247 8.08 23.65 -2.54
C PRO A 247 8.34 22.40 -1.69
N TRP A 248 9.30 21.57 -2.11
CA TRP A 248 9.57 20.28 -1.46
C TRP A 248 9.87 20.42 0.05
N THR A 249 10.41 21.56 0.49
CA THR A 249 10.69 21.86 1.91
C THR A 249 9.44 21.95 2.78
N GLU A 250 8.27 22.29 2.21
CA GLU A 250 7.00 22.35 2.93
C GLU A 250 6.31 20.97 3.01
N THR A 251 6.70 20.05 2.14
CA THR A 251 6.08 18.71 2.00
C THR A 251 6.96 17.59 2.54
N ALA A 252 8.26 17.86 2.71
CA ALA A 252 9.24 16.96 3.29
C ALA A 252 8.81 16.51 4.70
N GLY A 253 8.72 15.20 4.89
CA GLY A 253 8.36 14.58 6.17
C GLY A 253 6.88 14.70 6.54
N HIS A 254 6.08 15.40 5.73
CA HIS A 254 4.68 15.66 6.02
C HIS A 254 3.72 14.75 5.24
N PRO A 255 2.53 14.43 5.79
CA PRO A 255 1.52 13.70 5.06
C PRO A 255 1.01 14.48 3.84
N LEU A 256 0.42 13.77 2.87
CA LEU A 256 -0.19 14.40 1.68
C LEU A 256 -1.31 15.40 2.00
N THR A 257 -1.83 15.41 3.23
CA THR A 257 -2.82 16.39 3.68
C THR A 257 -2.32 17.83 3.55
N VAL A 258 -1.03 18.10 3.79
CA VAL A 258 -0.45 19.46 3.66
C VAL A 258 -0.59 19.96 2.22
N VAL A 259 -0.24 19.10 1.25
CA VAL A 259 -0.37 19.43 -0.17
C VAL A 259 -1.84 19.53 -0.56
N ALA A 260 -2.68 18.59 -0.12
CA ALA A 260 -4.11 18.59 -0.41
C ALA A 260 -4.80 19.88 0.06
N GLN A 261 -4.45 20.41 1.24
CA GLN A 261 -5.02 21.65 1.78
C GLN A 261 -4.77 22.88 0.90
N SER A 262 -3.67 22.89 0.13
CA SER A 262 -3.31 24.04 -0.70
C SER A 262 -4.23 24.25 -1.92
N PHE A 263 -4.85 23.17 -2.43
CA PHE A 263 -5.65 23.23 -3.66
C PHE A 263 -7.07 22.66 -3.52
N MET A 264 -7.35 21.80 -2.53
CA MET A 264 -8.67 21.22 -2.35
C MET A 264 -9.61 22.17 -1.59
N GLY A 265 -10.86 22.27 -2.05
CA GLY A 265 -11.93 22.86 -1.25
C GLY A 265 -12.27 21.98 -0.03
N GLN A 266 -12.96 22.55 0.97
CA GLN A 266 -13.25 21.88 2.25
C GLN A 266 -13.92 20.50 2.09
N ALA A 267 -14.89 20.38 1.18
CA ALA A 267 -15.62 19.13 0.97
C ALA A 267 -14.72 18.03 0.38
N SER A 268 -13.95 18.35 -0.66
CA SER A 268 -12.98 17.42 -1.27
C SER A 268 -11.84 17.06 -0.32
N PHE A 269 -11.39 18.03 0.49
CA PHE A 269 -10.35 17.81 1.49
C PHE A 269 -10.83 16.87 2.60
N ASN A 270 -12.02 17.11 3.17
CA ASN A 270 -12.59 16.22 4.17
C ASN A 270 -12.81 14.81 3.60
N PHE A 271 -13.32 14.71 2.37
CA PHE A 271 -13.45 13.43 1.69
C PHE A 271 -12.10 12.71 1.56
N PHE A 272 -11.05 13.41 1.13
CA PHE A 272 -9.70 12.86 1.03
C PHE A 272 -9.13 12.40 2.37
N VAL A 273 -9.46 13.10 3.47
CA VAL A 273 -9.00 12.74 4.82
C VAL A 273 -9.68 11.49 5.38
N PHE A 274 -10.97 11.30 5.09
CA PHE A 274 -11.78 10.20 5.64
C PHE A 274 -11.86 8.95 4.75
N ALA A 275 -11.42 9.04 3.49
CA ALA A 275 -11.38 7.92 2.55
C ALA A 275 -10.19 7.00 2.79
#